data_AF-A0BX02-F1
#
_entry.id   AF-A0BX02-F1
#
_cell.length_a   1.000
_cell.length_b   1.000
_cell.length_c   1.000
_cell.angle_alpha   90.00
_cell.angle_beta   90.00
_cell.angle_gamma   90.00
#
_symmetry.space_group_name_H-M   'P 1'
#
loop_
_entity.id
_entity.type
_entity.pdbx_description
1 polymer ?
#
loop_
_entity_poly.entity_id
_entity_poly.type
_entity_poly.pdbx_seq_one_letter_code
_entity_poly.pdbx_strand_id
1 'polypeptide(L)'
;MSTAQQTKRRQQPSEQMGFCVQCLSFIPITQIDLHCRSCMENTKRLNTQIDQISQQLHHIKTIAMKAAQKQEDSSQKYKFLIRIQELSSQIDAIRCYNCQSVKKLRDIESEVNVLIAYPQTSMTIMMLLSRLLALVQEKLMLQNQKKLVSQNSFPLNVDTRIKTESQHQEGSEAEYTYRQFKSESNIRVSEFKRTFYSKCLELKLQLAKNDPAQSILVQDLFHIVVRQNYNQEEAVRFVRKCFKEGKINQV
;
A
#
# COMPACT_ATOMS: atom_id res chain seq x y z
N MET A 1 45.48 -40.52 -22.09
CA MET A 1 45.70 -39.23 -21.40
C MET A 1 44.61 -38.27 -21.86
N SER A 2 43.61 -38.01 -21.02
CA SER A 2 42.61 -36.96 -21.25
C SER A 2 42.39 -36.22 -19.94
N THR A 3 42.87 -34.99 -19.89
CA THR A 3 42.74 -34.05 -18.78
C THR A 3 41.37 -33.38 -18.85
N ALA A 4 40.47 -33.73 -17.93
CA ALA A 4 39.21 -33.02 -17.75
C ALA A 4 39.46 -31.70 -17.00
N GLN A 5 39.34 -30.56 -17.69
CA GLN A 5 39.29 -29.24 -17.08
C GLN A 5 37.93 -29.05 -16.39
N GLN A 6 37.93 -29.10 -15.05
CA GLN A 6 36.80 -28.66 -14.23
C GLN A 6 36.68 -27.12 -14.31
N THR A 7 35.60 -26.65 -14.92
CA THR A 7 35.17 -25.25 -14.88
C THR A 7 34.61 -24.93 -13.49
N LYS A 8 35.40 -24.22 -12.67
CA LYS A 8 34.94 -23.59 -11.42
C LYS A 8 33.81 -22.60 -11.74
N ARG A 9 32.57 -22.94 -11.40
CA ARG A 9 31.46 -21.98 -11.33
C ARG A 9 31.78 -20.94 -10.24
N ARG A 10 32.12 -19.71 -10.64
CA ARG A 10 32.17 -18.56 -9.73
C ARG A 10 30.75 -18.31 -9.22
N GLN A 11 30.47 -18.64 -7.96
CA GLN A 11 29.26 -18.18 -7.28
C GLN A 11 29.37 -16.64 -7.15
N GLN A 12 28.42 -15.92 -7.76
CA GLN A 12 28.28 -14.48 -7.50
C GLN A 12 27.82 -14.30 -6.04
N PRO A 13 28.35 -13.31 -5.30
CA PRO A 13 27.85 -13.00 -3.97
C PRO A 13 26.38 -12.59 -4.09
N SER A 14 25.53 -13.21 -3.27
CA SER A 14 24.13 -12.80 -3.12
C SER A 14 24.08 -11.32 -2.76
N GLU A 15 23.57 -10.48 -3.66
CA GLU A 15 23.44 -9.05 -3.41
C GLU A 15 22.56 -8.84 -2.17
N GLN A 16 23.11 -8.18 -1.15
CA GLN A 16 22.35 -7.83 0.03
C GLN A 16 21.26 -6.82 -0.34
N MET A 17 20.05 -7.02 0.17
CA MET A 17 18.87 -6.18 -0.10
C MET A 17 18.48 -5.42 1.15
N GLY A 18 18.10 -4.14 1.02
CA GLY A 18 17.46 -3.37 2.07
C GLY A 18 16.01 -3.00 1.70
N PHE A 19 15.22 -2.60 2.70
CA PHE A 19 13.78 -2.36 2.54
C PHE A 19 13.46 -0.86 2.64
N CYS A 20 12.84 -0.29 1.60
CA CYS A 20 12.39 1.10 1.63
C CYS A 20 10.98 1.21 2.22
N VAL A 21 10.85 1.95 3.32
CA VAL A 21 9.56 2.15 4.00
C VAL A 21 8.58 3.06 3.24
N GLN A 22 9.07 3.85 2.26
CA GLN A 22 8.24 4.79 1.52
C GLN A 22 7.47 4.12 0.37
N CYS A 23 8.12 3.21 -0.37
CA CYS A 23 7.51 2.47 -1.48
C CYS A 23 7.31 0.98 -1.18
N LEU A 24 7.67 0.53 0.03
CA LEU A 24 7.57 -0.86 0.51
C LEU A 24 8.29 -1.87 -0.39
N SER A 25 9.43 -1.45 -0.96
CA SER A 25 10.19 -2.21 -1.95
C SER A 25 11.53 -2.68 -1.41
N PHE A 26 11.98 -3.85 -1.88
CA PHE A 26 13.34 -4.33 -1.64
C PHE A 26 14.28 -3.78 -2.70
N ILE A 27 15.36 -3.15 -2.25
CA ILE A 27 16.33 -2.45 -3.09
C ILE A 27 17.72 -3.00 -2.77
N PRO A 28 18.59 -3.24 -3.76
CA PRO A 28 19.98 -3.60 -3.48
C PRO A 28 20.63 -2.58 -2.52
N ILE A 29 21.36 -3.06 -1.51
CA ILE A 29 21.98 -2.18 -0.49
C ILE A 29 22.88 -1.12 -1.14
N THR A 30 23.51 -1.43 -2.28
CA THR A 30 24.33 -0.48 -3.05
C THR A 30 23.55 0.70 -3.61
N GLN A 31 22.22 0.57 -3.77
CA GLN A 31 21.34 1.57 -4.36
C GLN A 31 20.35 2.18 -3.35
N ILE A 32 20.31 1.68 -2.11
CA ILE A 32 19.26 2.03 -1.15
C ILE A 32 19.28 3.51 -0.77
N ASP A 33 20.45 4.12 -0.59
CA ASP A 33 20.53 5.53 -0.21
C ASP A 33 20.04 6.45 -1.33
N LEU A 34 20.44 6.16 -2.57
CA LEU A 34 19.99 6.89 -3.75
C LEU A 34 18.48 6.73 -3.95
N HIS A 35 18.00 5.49 -3.83
CA HIS A 35 16.58 5.18 -3.91
C HIS A 35 15.79 5.92 -2.82
N CYS A 36 16.22 5.88 -1.56
CA CYS A 36 15.53 6.52 -0.45
C CYS A 36 15.39 8.04 -0.66
N ARG A 37 16.44 8.71 -1.15
CA ARG A 37 16.37 10.14 -1.50
C ARG A 37 15.33 10.41 -2.57
N SER A 38 15.42 9.71 -3.71
CA SER A 38 14.47 9.90 -4.82
C SER A 38 13.04 9.51 -4.45
N CYS A 39 12.86 8.41 -3.71
CA CYS A 39 11.56 7.93 -3.28
C CYS A 39 10.90 8.92 -2.30
N MET A 40 11.67 9.52 -1.39
CA MET A 40 11.17 10.54 -0.47
C MET A 40 10.74 11.80 -1.22
N GLU A 41 11.54 12.28 -2.17
CA GLU A 41 11.20 13.45 -3.00
C GLU A 41 9.95 13.20 -3.84
N ASN A 42 9.86 12.04 -4.50
CA ASN A 42 8.70 11.64 -5.29
C ASN A 42 7.44 11.52 -4.41
N THR A 43 7.56 10.96 -3.21
CA THR A 43 6.45 10.85 -2.26
C THR A 43 5.98 12.24 -1.82
N LYS A 44 6.91 13.16 -1.52
CA LYS A 44 6.59 14.54 -1.15
C LYS A 44 5.87 15.26 -2.29
N ARG A 45 6.38 15.14 -3.52
CA ARG A 45 5.76 15.71 -4.72
C ARG A 45 4.34 15.20 -4.94
N LEU A 46 4.14 13.88 -4.84
CA LEU A 46 2.82 13.26 -4.99
C LEU A 46 1.85 13.77 -3.92
N ASN A 47 2.29 13.87 -2.65
CA ASN A 47 1.48 14.40 -1.57
C ASN A 47 1.08 15.86 -1.82
N THR A 48 2.00 16.72 -2.27
CA THR A 48 1.68 18.10 -2.66
C THR A 48 0.60 18.15 -3.76
N GLN A 49 0.69 17.29 -4.77
CA GLN A 49 -0.33 17.23 -5.83
C GLN A 49 -1.69 16.77 -5.30
N ILE A 50 -1.72 15.83 -4.37
CA ILE A 50 -2.96 15.38 -3.71
C ILE A 50 -3.58 16.52 -2.90
N ASP A 51 -2.77 17.28 -2.17
CA ASP A 51 -3.24 18.42 -1.37
C ASP A 51 -3.80 19.53 -2.27
N GLN A 52 -3.14 19.81 -3.41
CA GLN A 52 -3.63 20.76 -4.41
C GLN A 52 -5.00 20.35 -4.99
N ILE A 53 -5.18 19.08 -5.33
CA ILE A 53 -6.47 18.56 -5.80
C ILE A 53 -7.53 18.72 -4.71
N SER A 54 -7.20 18.39 -3.46
CA SER A 54 -8.13 18.50 -2.32
C SER A 54 -8.57 19.95 -2.10
N GLN A 55 -7.64 20.91 -2.20
CA GLN A 55 -7.95 22.35 -2.12
C GLN A 55 -8.88 22.80 -3.25
N GLN A 56 -8.65 22.33 -4.48
CA GLN A 56 -9.48 22.68 -5.62
C GLN A 56 -10.88 22.06 -5.55
N LEU A 57 -11.00 20.83 -5.07
CA LEU A 57 -12.31 20.19 -4.79
C LEU A 57 -13.08 20.97 -3.72
N HIS A 58 -12.40 21.40 -2.66
CA HIS A 58 -13.00 22.24 -1.63
C HIS A 58 -13.49 23.59 -2.19
N HIS A 59 -12.70 24.19 -3.09
CA HIS A 59 -13.09 25.44 -3.76
C HIS A 59 -14.33 25.26 -4.65
N ILE A 60 -14.37 24.21 -5.48
CA ILE A 60 -15.54 23.86 -6.31
C ILE A 60 -16.77 23.67 -5.44
N LYS A 61 -16.65 22.90 -4.35
CA LYS A 61 -17.74 22.67 -3.40
C LYS A 61 -18.27 23.99 -2.82
N THR A 62 -17.36 24.89 -2.44
CA THR A 62 -17.72 26.20 -1.87
C THR A 62 -18.45 27.08 -2.88
N ILE A 63 -17.98 27.14 -4.13
CA ILE A 63 -18.66 27.88 -5.21
C ILE A 63 -20.05 27.31 -5.46
N ALA A 64 -20.14 25.97 -5.60
CA ALA A 64 -21.40 25.29 -5.87
C ALA A 64 -22.43 25.51 -4.74
N MET A 65 -21.98 25.46 -3.48
CA MET A 65 -22.83 25.73 -2.31
C MET A 65 -23.36 27.18 -2.31
N LYS A 66 -22.48 28.17 -2.51
CA LYS A 66 -22.89 29.58 -2.59
C LYS A 66 -23.84 29.85 -3.76
N ALA A 67 -23.63 29.17 -4.88
CA ALA A 67 -24.52 29.28 -6.04
C ALA A 67 -25.88 28.63 -5.76
N ALA A 68 -25.92 27.48 -5.08
CA ALA A 68 -27.16 26.77 -4.76
C ALA A 68 -28.06 27.58 -3.82
N GLN A 69 -27.48 28.28 -2.83
CA GLN A 69 -28.22 29.15 -1.90
C GLN A 69 -29.01 30.28 -2.59
N LYS A 70 -28.67 30.62 -3.84
CA LYS A 70 -29.32 31.68 -4.62
C LYS A 70 -30.33 31.14 -5.63
N GLN A 71 -30.65 29.85 -5.59
CA GLN A 71 -31.54 29.20 -6.56
C GLN A 71 -32.73 28.59 -5.82
N GLU A 72 -33.85 28.47 -6.54
CA GLU A 72 -35.00 27.72 -6.04
C GLU A 72 -34.67 26.22 -6.02
N ASP A 73 -35.05 25.53 -4.95
CA ASP A 73 -34.76 24.11 -4.72
C ASP A 73 -35.32 23.18 -5.82
N SER A 74 -36.41 23.60 -6.48
CA SER A 74 -37.04 22.87 -7.59
C SER A 74 -36.28 22.99 -8.91
N SER A 75 -35.38 23.98 -9.03
CA SER A 75 -34.71 24.29 -10.29
C SER A 75 -33.71 23.21 -10.69
N GLN A 76 -33.61 22.95 -12.00
CA GLN A 76 -32.60 22.02 -12.53
C GLN A 76 -31.18 22.47 -12.16
N LYS A 77 -30.94 23.78 -12.18
CA LYS A 77 -29.67 24.39 -11.81
C LYS A 77 -29.29 24.07 -10.36
N TYR A 78 -30.24 24.13 -9.43
CA TYR A 78 -30.03 23.72 -8.04
C TYR A 78 -29.62 22.25 -7.94
N LYS A 79 -30.33 21.34 -8.62
CA LYS A 79 -30.02 19.90 -8.64
C LYS A 79 -28.59 19.61 -9.12
N PHE A 80 -28.15 20.26 -10.20
CA PHE A 80 -26.77 20.14 -10.67
C PHE A 80 -25.76 20.65 -9.65
N LEU A 81 -26.03 21.79 -9.00
CA LEU A 81 -25.12 22.36 -8.00
C LEU A 81 -24.99 21.49 -6.76
N ILE A 82 -26.08 20.87 -6.30
CA ILE A 82 -26.04 19.87 -5.23
C ILE A 82 -25.22 18.66 -5.67
N ARG A 83 -25.48 18.14 -6.87
CA ARG A 83 -24.75 16.96 -7.36
C ARG A 83 -23.25 17.21 -7.51
N ILE A 84 -22.84 18.40 -7.98
CA ILE A 84 -21.44 18.81 -8.05
C ILE A 84 -20.79 18.81 -6.66
N GLN A 85 -21.50 19.26 -5.62
CA GLN A 85 -20.98 19.25 -4.24
C GLN A 85 -20.81 17.83 -3.71
N GLU A 86 -21.77 16.95 -3.98
CA GLU A 86 -21.71 15.53 -3.61
C GLU A 86 -20.52 14.85 -4.28
N LEU A 87 -20.39 14.98 -5.60
CA LEU A 87 -19.30 14.39 -6.36
C LEU A 87 -17.94 14.94 -5.90
N SER A 88 -17.83 16.25 -5.65
CA SER A 88 -16.61 16.85 -5.10
C SER A 88 -16.22 16.23 -3.76
N SER A 89 -17.21 15.99 -2.89
CA SER A 89 -16.99 15.36 -1.58
C SER A 89 -16.61 13.88 -1.69
N GLN A 90 -17.24 13.14 -2.62
CA GLN A 90 -16.92 11.74 -2.88
C GLN A 90 -15.50 11.58 -3.44
N ILE A 91 -15.09 12.45 -4.37
CA ILE A 91 -13.74 12.44 -4.93
C ILE A 91 -12.74 12.70 -3.80
N ASP A 92 -12.95 13.72 -2.97
CA ASP A 92 -12.04 14.07 -1.87
C ASP A 92 -11.88 12.92 -0.85
N ALA A 93 -12.99 12.24 -0.52
CA ALA A 93 -13.00 11.11 0.40
C ALA A 93 -12.21 9.88 -0.09
N ILE A 94 -11.95 9.75 -1.39
CA ILE A 94 -11.14 8.65 -1.94
C ILE A 94 -9.67 8.92 -1.64
N ARG A 95 -9.18 8.41 -0.50
CA ARG A 95 -7.79 8.54 -0.04
C ARG A 95 -6.93 7.30 -0.29
N CYS A 96 -7.55 6.17 -0.60
CA CYS A 96 -6.87 4.90 -0.84
C CYS A 96 -6.48 4.75 -2.32
N TYR A 97 -5.39 4.01 -2.57
CA TYR A 97 -4.84 3.75 -3.90
C TYR A 97 -4.92 2.26 -4.23
N ASN A 98 -6.13 1.70 -4.17
CA ASN A 98 -6.39 0.30 -4.50
C ASN A 98 -7.32 0.19 -5.72
N CYS A 99 -7.49 -1.02 -6.24
CA CYS A 99 -8.34 -1.26 -7.42
C CYS A 99 -9.79 -0.80 -7.23
N GLN A 100 -10.33 -0.85 -6.01
CA GLN A 100 -11.68 -0.37 -5.73
C GLN A 100 -11.75 1.16 -5.79
N SER A 101 -10.74 1.87 -5.31
CA SER A 101 -10.63 3.32 -5.41
C SER A 101 -10.52 3.79 -6.85
N VAL A 102 -9.72 3.09 -7.68
CA VAL A 102 -9.66 3.35 -9.13
C VAL A 102 -11.02 3.16 -9.77
N LYS A 103 -11.72 2.06 -9.47
CA LYS A 103 -13.06 1.79 -10.00
C LYS A 103 -14.04 2.91 -9.63
N LYS A 104 -14.09 3.29 -8.35
CA LYS A 104 -14.95 4.40 -7.88
C LYS A 104 -14.65 5.72 -8.60
N LEU A 105 -13.37 6.04 -8.83
CA LEU A 105 -12.99 7.24 -9.59
C LEU A 105 -13.43 7.16 -11.05
N ARG A 106 -13.36 5.98 -11.68
CA ARG A 106 -13.86 5.77 -13.05
C ARG A 106 -15.39 5.87 -13.12
N ASP A 107 -16.10 5.33 -12.14
CA ASP A 107 -17.55 5.43 -12.06
C ASP A 107 -17.98 6.92 -11.94
N ILE A 108 -17.28 7.68 -11.10
CA ILE A 108 -17.47 9.14 -10.98
C ILE A 108 -17.10 9.86 -12.29
N GLU A 109 -16.01 9.50 -12.94
CA GLU A 109 -15.61 10.07 -14.24
C GLU A 109 -16.71 9.87 -15.30
N SER A 110 -17.26 8.66 -15.41
CA SER A 110 -18.36 8.35 -16.32
C SER A 110 -19.60 9.19 -15.98
N GLU A 111 -19.92 9.33 -14.70
CA GLU A 111 -21.06 10.15 -14.27
C GLU A 111 -20.88 11.63 -14.63
N VAL A 112 -19.72 12.22 -14.35
CA VAL A 112 -19.43 13.62 -14.70
C VAL A 112 -19.54 13.84 -16.20
N ASN A 113 -19.07 12.89 -17.01
CA ASN A 113 -19.22 12.97 -18.48
C ASN A 113 -20.69 12.96 -18.91
N VAL A 114 -21.55 12.16 -18.27
CA VAL A 114 -23.00 12.18 -18.54
C VAL A 114 -23.60 13.54 -18.19
N LEU A 115 -23.20 14.13 -17.05
CA LEU A 115 -23.69 15.46 -16.63
C LEU A 115 -23.25 16.58 -17.59
N ILE A 116 -22.04 16.48 -18.15
CA ILE A 116 -21.52 17.42 -19.17
C ILE A 116 -22.25 17.25 -20.50
N ALA A 117 -22.56 16.01 -20.90
CA ALA A 117 -23.26 15.71 -22.15
C ALA A 117 -24.71 16.21 -22.13
N TYR A 118 -25.32 16.36 -20.95
CA TYR A 118 -26.64 16.94 -20.82
C TYR A 118 -26.61 18.43 -21.23
N PRO A 119 -27.53 18.91 -22.07
CA PRO A 119 -27.53 20.30 -22.53
C PRO A 119 -27.71 21.27 -21.35
N GLN A 120 -26.61 21.90 -20.95
CA GLN A 120 -26.57 22.88 -19.87
C GLN A 120 -26.80 24.28 -20.41
N THR A 121 -27.75 25.01 -19.83
CA THR A 121 -27.93 26.44 -20.11
C THR A 121 -27.01 27.32 -19.27
N SER A 122 -26.46 26.79 -18.18
CA SER A 122 -25.61 27.56 -17.26
C SER A 122 -24.12 27.32 -17.51
N MET A 123 -23.43 28.37 -17.97
CA MET A 123 -21.97 28.36 -18.12
C MET A 123 -21.24 28.01 -16.82
N THR A 124 -21.75 28.47 -15.67
CA THR A 124 -21.18 28.13 -14.35
C THR A 124 -21.20 26.63 -14.09
N ILE A 125 -22.30 25.94 -14.40
CA ILE A 125 -22.39 24.48 -14.24
C ILE A 125 -21.37 23.80 -15.15
N MET A 126 -21.30 24.20 -16.42
CA MET A 126 -20.33 23.64 -17.37
C MET A 126 -18.88 23.82 -16.91
N MET A 127 -18.51 25.01 -16.42
CA MET A 127 -17.17 25.25 -15.90
C MET A 127 -16.84 24.39 -14.68
N LEU A 128 -17.79 24.26 -13.75
CA LEU A 128 -17.60 23.43 -12.55
C LEU A 128 -17.48 21.96 -12.89
N LEU A 129 -18.33 21.43 -13.77
CA LEU A 129 -18.28 20.03 -14.21
C LEU A 129 -17.00 19.73 -14.99
N SER A 130 -16.61 20.61 -15.93
CA SER A 130 -15.36 20.44 -16.69
C SER A 130 -14.13 20.46 -15.78
N ARG A 131 -14.10 21.37 -14.78
CA ARG A 131 -12.99 21.35 -13.81
C ARG A 131 -13.03 20.10 -12.94
N LEU A 132 -14.22 19.65 -12.52
CA LEU A 132 -14.37 18.43 -11.75
C LEU A 132 -13.86 17.20 -12.51
N LEU A 133 -14.18 17.09 -13.81
CA LEU A 133 -13.68 16.03 -14.69
C LEU A 133 -12.15 16.04 -14.74
N ALA A 134 -11.54 17.21 -14.93
CA ALA A 134 -10.09 17.35 -14.95
C ALA A 134 -9.45 16.87 -13.63
N LEU A 135 -10.04 17.22 -12.47
CA LEU A 135 -9.55 16.78 -11.17
C LEU A 135 -9.67 15.26 -10.96
N VAL A 136 -10.74 14.64 -11.46
CA VAL A 136 -10.90 13.18 -11.43
C VAL A 136 -9.80 12.51 -12.25
N GLN A 137 -9.51 13.03 -13.43
CA GLN A 137 -8.45 12.52 -14.32
C GLN A 137 -7.06 12.72 -13.72
N GLU A 138 -6.76 13.90 -13.17
CA GLU A 138 -5.52 14.18 -12.43
C GLU A 138 -5.36 13.16 -11.28
N LYS A 139 -6.42 12.90 -10.51
CA LYS A 139 -6.40 11.95 -9.39
C LYS A 139 -6.20 10.50 -9.84
N LEU A 140 -6.81 10.09 -10.97
CA LEU A 140 -6.58 8.78 -11.60
C LEU A 140 -5.12 8.62 -12.05
N MET A 141 -4.51 9.65 -12.65
CA MET A 141 -3.10 9.63 -13.04
C MET A 141 -2.18 9.47 -11.82
N LEU A 142 -2.44 10.19 -10.73
CA LEU A 142 -1.67 10.05 -9.49
C LEU A 142 -1.78 8.64 -8.89
N GLN A 143 -2.94 7.97 -9.01
CA GLN A 143 -3.09 6.58 -8.59
C GLN A 143 -2.16 5.65 -9.38
N ASN A 144 -2.07 5.85 -10.70
CA ASN A 144 -1.16 5.07 -11.56
C ASN A 144 0.31 5.34 -11.25
N GLN A 145 0.68 6.61 -10.99
CA GLN A 145 2.05 6.97 -10.62
C GLN A 145 2.48 6.36 -9.27
N LYS A 146 1.60 6.34 -8.25
CA LYS A 146 1.90 5.64 -6.98
C LYS A 146 2.11 4.14 -7.17
N LYS A 147 1.38 3.52 -8.10
CA LYS A 147 1.55 2.11 -8.44
C LYS A 147 2.89 1.84 -9.13
N LEU A 148 3.37 2.75 -9.98
CA LEU A 148 4.69 2.61 -10.62
C LEU A 148 5.84 2.80 -9.62
N VAL A 149 5.70 3.71 -8.65
CA VAL A 149 6.67 3.87 -7.56
C VAL A 149 6.79 2.59 -6.71
N SER A 150 5.71 1.80 -6.58
CA SER A 150 5.75 0.51 -5.87
C SER A 150 6.10 -0.69 -6.76
N GLN A 151 6.00 -0.58 -8.09
CA GLN A 151 6.24 -1.69 -9.03
C GLN A 151 7.63 -1.70 -9.68
N ASN A 152 8.39 -0.60 -9.65
CA ASN A 152 9.75 -0.53 -10.18
C ASN A 152 10.80 -1.30 -9.34
N SER A 153 10.38 -2.28 -8.53
CA SER A 153 11.20 -2.98 -7.55
C SER A 153 11.30 -4.49 -7.74
N PHE A 154 10.76 -5.02 -8.84
CA PHE A 154 11.03 -6.38 -9.25
C PHE A 154 11.48 -6.40 -10.71
N PRO A 155 12.67 -6.93 -11.04
CA PRO A 155 12.98 -7.21 -12.43
C PRO A 155 11.94 -8.20 -12.95
N LEU A 156 11.21 -7.80 -13.99
CA LEU A 156 10.05 -8.49 -14.57
C LEU A 156 10.42 -9.80 -15.30
N ASN A 157 11.60 -10.37 -15.02
CA ASN A 157 12.14 -11.57 -15.67
C ASN A 157 13.26 -12.21 -14.84
N VAL A 158 13.04 -12.42 -13.54
CA VAL A 158 13.91 -13.32 -12.80
C VAL A 158 13.05 -14.21 -11.91
N ASP A 159 13.01 -15.50 -12.25
CA ASP A 159 12.73 -16.61 -11.33
C ASP A 159 13.83 -16.66 -10.24
N THR A 160 14.11 -15.55 -9.57
CA THR A 160 14.90 -15.53 -8.35
C THR A 160 13.97 -15.94 -7.22
N ARG A 161 13.70 -17.24 -7.22
CA ARG A 161 13.50 -18.01 -6.00
C ARG A 161 14.59 -17.54 -5.02
N ILE A 162 14.21 -16.70 -4.06
CA ILE A 162 15.06 -16.33 -2.94
C ILE A 162 15.33 -17.64 -2.19
N LYS A 163 16.42 -18.31 -2.56
CA LYS A 163 17.01 -19.38 -1.77
C LYS A 163 17.75 -18.68 -0.64
N THR A 164 17.01 -18.32 0.42
CA THR A 164 17.61 -18.39 1.74
C THR A 164 17.96 -19.86 1.95
N GLU A 165 19.24 -20.19 1.82
CA GLU A 165 19.78 -21.49 2.21
C GLU A 165 19.62 -21.64 3.73
N SER A 166 18.43 -22.00 4.19
CA SER A 166 18.30 -22.90 5.31
C SER A 166 18.33 -24.30 4.71
N GLN A 167 19.38 -25.05 5.01
CA GLN A 167 19.38 -26.50 4.83
C GLN A 167 18.23 -27.08 5.67
N HIS A 168 17.06 -27.24 5.06
CA HIS A 168 16.02 -28.13 5.54
C HIS A 168 15.70 -29.11 4.43
N GLN A 169 15.89 -30.38 4.78
CA GLN A 169 15.69 -31.54 3.93
C GLN A 169 14.32 -31.47 3.26
N GLU A 170 14.35 -31.83 1.98
CA GLU A 170 13.17 -32.05 1.14
C GLU A 170 12.21 -33.02 1.83
N GLY A 171 10.95 -32.60 1.90
CA GLY A 171 9.86 -33.44 2.39
C GLY A 171 8.51 -32.75 2.21
N SER A 172 7.78 -33.18 1.19
CA SER A 172 6.32 -33.09 1.05
C SER A 172 5.71 -31.70 0.78
N GLU A 173 5.46 -31.47 -0.52
CA GLU A 173 4.22 -30.91 -1.10
C GLU A 173 3.28 -30.07 -0.22
N ALA A 174 3.19 -28.78 -0.56
CA ALA A 174 1.90 -28.10 -0.74
C ALA A 174 2.14 -26.87 -1.62
N GLU A 175 1.82 -27.02 -2.90
CA GLU A 175 1.76 -25.95 -3.89
C GLU A 175 0.67 -24.94 -3.49
N TYR A 176 1.02 -23.96 -2.64
CA TYR A 176 0.08 -22.95 -2.17
C TYR A 176 -0.29 -22.01 -3.32
N THR A 177 -1.40 -22.32 -3.96
CA THR A 177 -2.01 -21.52 -5.02
C THR A 177 -2.50 -20.19 -4.44
N TYR A 178 -1.94 -19.09 -4.91
CA TYR A 178 -2.22 -17.69 -4.51
C TYR A 178 -3.69 -17.23 -4.69
N ARG A 179 -4.61 -18.11 -5.10
CA ARG A 179 -6.00 -17.78 -5.46
C ARG A 179 -7.02 -17.93 -4.32
N GLN A 180 -6.68 -18.49 -3.17
CA GLN A 180 -7.67 -18.75 -2.11
C GLN A 180 -7.77 -17.68 -1.01
N PHE A 181 -7.04 -16.56 -1.09
CA PHE A 181 -7.04 -15.49 -0.09
C PHE A 181 -8.24 -14.52 -0.13
N LYS A 182 -9.40 -14.94 -0.65
CA LYS A 182 -10.64 -14.15 -0.67
C LYS A 182 -11.79 -14.89 0.03
N SER A 183 -11.79 -14.86 1.36
CA SER A 183 -13.02 -15.03 2.13
C SER A 183 -12.94 -14.26 3.47
N GLU A 184 -14.11 -13.86 3.97
CA GLU A 184 -14.37 -12.82 4.97
C GLU A 184 -13.96 -13.19 6.42
N SER A 185 -13.20 -14.26 6.63
CA SER A 185 -12.60 -14.61 7.93
C SER A 185 -11.29 -13.84 8.26
N ASN A 186 -10.75 -13.10 7.28
CA ASN A 186 -9.42 -12.48 7.35
C ASN A 186 -9.30 -11.19 8.17
N ILE A 187 -10.39 -10.56 8.60
CA ILE A 187 -10.31 -9.30 9.37
C ILE A 187 -9.62 -9.55 10.72
N ARG A 188 -9.98 -10.64 11.42
CA ARG A 188 -9.37 -11.00 12.71
C ARG A 188 -7.92 -11.45 12.57
N VAL A 189 -7.57 -12.19 11.52
CA VAL A 189 -6.18 -12.66 11.29
C VAL A 189 -5.27 -11.50 10.87
N SER A 190 -5.77 -10.58 10.03
CA SER A 190 -5.03 -9.39 9.60
C SER A 190 -4.80 -8.41 10.76
N GLU A 191 -5.81 -8.18 11.59
CA GLU A 191 -5.72 -7.32 12.76
C GLU A 191 -4.83 -7.91 13.85
N PHE A 192 -4.95 -9.22 14.12
CA PHE A 192 -4.05 -9.95 15.03
C PHE A 192 -2.60 -9.87 14.55
N LYS A 193 -2.35 -10.13 13.27
CA LYS A 193 -1.01 -10.01 12.68
C LYS A 193 -0.46 -8.60 12.85
N ARG A 194 -1.21 -7.57 12.48
CA ARG A 194 -0.76 -6.17 12.63
C ARG A 194 -0.42 -5.83 14.08
N THR A 195 -1.30 -6.22 15.01
CA THR A 195 -1.14 -5.96 16.44
C THR A 195 0.06 -6.71 17.02
N PHE A 196 0.24 -7.97 16.63
CA PHE A 196 1.37 -8.80 17.03
C PHE A 196 2.71 -8.18 16.63
N TYR A 197 2.86 -7.84 15.34
CA TYR A 197 4.11 -7.26 14.84
C TYR A 197 4.41 -5.91 15.52
N SER A 198 3.39 -5.06 15.71
CA SER A 198 3.56 -3.79 16.42
C SER A 198 4.08 -4.00 17.85
N LYS A 199 3.52 -4.97 18.58
CA LYS A 199 3.89 -5.25 19.97
C LYS A 199 5.28 -5.86 20.09
N CYS A 200 5.64 -6.77 19.18
CA CYS A 200 6.97 -7.38 19.14
C CYS A 200 8.06 -6.36 18.84
N LEU A 201 7.81 -5.42 17.92
CA LEU A 201 8.74 -4.34 17.61
C LEU A 201 8.90 -3.38 18.79
N GLU A 202 7.80 -3.00 19.46
CA GLU A 202 7.83 -2.18 20.67
C GLU A 202 8.70 -2.81 21.76
N LEU A 203 8.53 -4.13 22.01
CA LEU A 203 9.34 -4.86 22.97
C LEU A 203 10.82 -4.96 22.55
N LYS A 204 11.11 -5.13 21.27
CA LYS A 204 12.50 -5.16 20.77
C LYS A 204 13.22 -3.82 20.90
N LEU A 205 12.50 -2.70 20.75
CA LEU A 205 13.08 -1.36 20.88
C LEU A 205 13.53 -1.06 22.31
N GLN A 206 12.97 -1.75 23.30
CA GLN A 206 13.33 -1.61 24.72
C GLN A 206 14.58 -2.42 25.10
N LEU A 207 15.02 -3.34 24.23
CA LEU A 207 16.21 -4.17 24.46
C LEU A 207 17.48 -3.45 24.00
N ALA A 208 18.61 -3.74 24.67
CA ALA A 208 19.90 -3.21 24.25
C ALA A 208 20.26 -3.71 22.84
N LYS A 209 21.05 -2.93 22.09
CA LYS A 209 21.44 -3.29 20.71
C LYS A 209 22.24 -4.60 20.61
N ASN A 210 22.92 -4.97 21.69
CA ASN A 210 23.73 -6.19 21.78
C ASN A 210 22.98 -7.36 22.45
N ASP A 211 21.68 -7.20 22.73
CA ASP A 211 20.88 -8.22 23.38
C ASP A 211 20.67 -9.41 22.42
N PRO A 212 20.88 -10.67 22.85
CA PRO A 212 20.69 -11.84 21.99
C PRO A 212 19.29 -11.91 21.36
N ALA A 213 18.26 -11.38 22.03
CA ALA A 213 16.90 -11.34 21.50
C ALA A 213 16.72 -10.40 20.29
N GLN A 214 17.68 -9.51 20.01
CA GLN A 214 17.69 -8.73 18.77
C GLN A 214 17.81 -9.62 17.53
N SER A 215 18.49 -10.77 17.65
CA SER A 215 18.68 -11.72 16.54
C SER A 215 17.43 -12.54 16.19
N ILE A 216 16.44 -12.59 17.09
CA ILE A 216 15.23 -13.40 16.90
C ILE A 216 14.31 -12.77 15.86
N LEU A 217 14.02 -13.43 14.74
CA LEU A 217 13.12 -12.85 13.74
C LEU A 217 11.67 -12.81 14.25
N VAL A 218 11.02 -11.65 14.12
CA VAL A 218 9.61 -11.48 14.54
C VAL A 218 8.68 -12.40 13.74
N GLN A 219 9.06 -12.72 12.51
CA GLN A 219 8.33 -13.67 11.66
C GLN A 219 8.34 -15.09 12.25
N ASP A 220 9.46 -15.55 12.81
CA ASP A 220 9.55 -16.90 13.40
C ASP A 220 8.65 -17.01 14.64
N LEU A 221 8.63 -15.96 15.47
CA LEU A 221 7.72 -15.87 16.61
C LEU A 221 6.26 -15.90 16.16
N PHE A 222 5.92 -15.20 15.08
CA PHE A 222 4.57 -15.20 14.53
C PHE A 222 4.15 -16.58 14.03
N HIS A 223 5.03 -17.30 13.33
CA HIS A 223 4.74 -18.65 12.85
C HIS A 223 4.45 -19.62 13.99
N ILE A 224 5.19 -19.53 15.11
CA ILE A 224 4.96 -20.38 16.29
C ILE A 224 3.65 -20.03 16.96
N VAL A 225 3.36 -18.74 17.13
CA VAL A 225 2.11 -18.23 17.71
C VAL A 225 0.89 -18.71 16.91
N VAL A 226 0.97 -18.67 15.58
CA VAL A 226 -0.09 -19.19 14.70
C VAL A 226 -0.18 -20.71 14.77
N ARG A 227 0.95 -21.42 14.77
CA ARG A 227 0.98 -22.89 14.84
C ARG A 227 0.42 -23.44 16.15
N GLN A 228 0.69 -22.75 17.26
CA GLN A 228 0.21 -23.11 18.59
C GLN A 228 -1.18 -22.51 18.91
N ASN A 229 -1.77 -21.78 17.95
CA ASN A 229 -3.08 -21.15 18.07
C ASN A 229 -3.23 -20.25 19.33
N TYR A 230 -2.17 -19.52 19.67
CA TYR A 230 -2.17 -18.64 20.84
C TYR A 230 -3.13 -17.47 20.68
N ASN A 231 -3.84 -17.14 21.76
CA ASN A 231 -4.54 -15.87 21.85
C ASN A 231 -3.56 -14.71 22.07
N GLN A 232 -4.07 -13.47 22.06
CA GLN A 232 -3.23 -12.27 22.12
C GLN A 232 -2.39 -12.16 23.40
N GLU A 233 -2.92 -12.60 24.55
CA GLU A 233 -2.19 -12.56 25.81
C GLU A 233 -1.12 -13.64 25.91
N GLU A 234 -1.42 -14.84 25.40
CA GLU A 234 -0.48 -15.96 25.29
C GLU A 234 0.66 -15.64 24.34
N ALA A 235 0.35 -15.03 23.19
CA ALA A 235 1.34 -14.60 22.21
C ALA A 235 2.32 -13.59 22.81
N VAL A 236 1.82 -12.61 23.59
CA VAL A 236 2.67 -11.61 24.26
C VAL A 236 3.52 -12.26 25.35
N ARG A 237 2.96 -13.18 26.15
CA ARG A 237 3.73 -13.94 27.16
C ARG A 237 4.84 -14.77 26.53
N PHE A 238 4.55 -15.45 25.42
CA PHE A 238 5.52 -16.22 24.65
C PHE A 238 6.66 -15.33 24.12
N VAL A 239 6.34 -14.21 23.48
CA VAL A 239 7.35 -13.26 22.96
C VAL A 239 8.24 -12.74 24.08
N ARG A 240 7.67 -12.36 25.23
CA ARG A 240 8.45 -11.90 26.39
C ARG A 240 9.39 -12.98 26.92
N LYS A 241 8.94 -14.24 26.95
CA LYS A 241 9.78 -15.37 27.35
C LYS A 241 10.94 -15.56 26.38
N CYS A 242 10.68 -15.57 25.08
CA CYS A 242 11.73 -15.67 24.06
C CYS A 242 12.73 -14.52 24.12
N PHE A 243 12.27 -13.30 24.41
CA PHE A 243 13.15 -12.14 24.55
C PHE A 243 13.97 -12.17 25.84
N LYS A 244 13.43 -12.69 26.94
CA LYS A 244 14.18 -12.89 28.18
C LYS A 244 15.24 -13.98 28.06
N GLU A 245 14.94 -15.03 27.31
CA GLU A 245 15.83 -16.20 27.14
C GLU A 245 16.81 -16.03 25.96
N GLY A 246 16.62 -15.01 25.12
CA GLY A 246 17.47 -14.72 23.97
C GLY A 246 17.41 -15.78 22.86
N LYS A 247 16.48 -16.74 22.94
CA LYS A 247 16.31 -17.85 21.99
C LYS A 247 14.84 -18.21 21.86
N ILE A 248 14.50 -18.81 20.72
CA ILE A 248 13.21 -19.47 20.53
C ILE A 248 13.34 -20.88 21.10
N ASN A 249 12.97 -21.06 22.37
CA ASN A 249 12.86 -22.40 22.94
C ASN A 249 11.63 -23.08 22.33
N GLN A 250 11.86 -24.08 21.48
CA GLN A 250 10.81 -24.96 20.98
C GLN A 250 10.26 -25.74 22.18
N VAL A 251 8.99 -25.52 22.50
CA VAL A 251 8.17 -26.45 23.28
C VAL A 251 7.24 -27.13 22.30
#